data_AF-L8MXN6-F1
#
_entry.id   AF-L8MXN6-F1
#
_cell.length_a   1.000
_cell.length_b   1.000
_cell.length_c   1.000
_cell.angle_alpha   90.00
_cell.angle_beta   90.00
_cell.angle_gamma   90.00
#
_symmetry.space_group_name_H-M   'P 1'
#
loop_
_entity.id
_entity.type
_entity.pdbx_description
1 polymer ?
#
loop_
_entity_poly.entity_id
_entity_poly.type
_entity_poly.pdbx_seq_one_letter_code
_entity_poly.pdbx_strand_id
1 'polypeptide(L)'
;MTSNLQWLSLMAIPKIQLFLTTKKSVNGLAYQQLEIEILTPDRVINPADLIGLELPSGVDTSNGVVISGRAPIWLYAYFVNELHPTKWVACYDPRISGGVVVATHSNQVTIGQIITESQSSEVQLCPALMIVGPPNSGKSVLSHALFQTLLQENSQVYLQRANWDGEGNWTIELGDEGQAEIMKVSNKGELTQGFFSYHAQAILELRRQKSLVIVDIGGMVQPEKQPILEACSHYLIVSSNSDEVIKWHEFCRDRVNLSTIAVIHSTLQTCEEVNQSQPYLEMTCGAWLMGQSRAVPDELLKRVRSLLLGSPKKERMRENI
;
A
#
# COMPACT_ATOMS: atom_id res chain seq x y z
N MET A 1 -10.28 54.83 24.85
CA MET A 1 -11.04 54.02 23.88
C MET A 1 -10.25 52.76 23.63
N THR A 2 -10.71 51.68 24.23
CA THR A 2 -10.13 50.33 24.22
C THR A 2 -10.38 49.66 22.87
N SER A 3 -9.35 49.50 22.04
CA SER A 3 -9.42 48.57 20.91
C SER A 3 -8.84 47.23 21.33
N ASN A 4 -9.70 46.43 21.98
CA ASN A 4 -9.59 44.98 22.02
C ASN A 4 -9.66 44.45 20.58
N LEU A 5 -8.53 44.43 19.88
CA LEU A 5 -8.33 43.47 18.81
C LEU A 5 -7.77 42.23 19.48
N GLN A 6 -8.70 41.41 19.96
CA GLN A 6 -8.47 39.98 20.10
C GLN A 6 -7.89 39.51 18.77
N TRP A 7 -6.59 39.26 18.77
CA TRP A 7 -5.97 38.39 17.80
C TRP A 7 -6.65 37.03 17.95
N LEU A 8 -7.73 36.84 17.19
CA LEU A 8 -8.11 35.53 16.72
C LEU A 8 -6.86 35.02 16.00
N SER A 9 -6.01 34.32 16.75
CA SER A 9 -5.10 33.33 16.21
C SER A 9 -5.96 32.58 15.19
N LEU A 10 -5.67 32.80 13.91
CA LEU A 10 -6.08 31.90 12.84
C LEU A 10 -5.44 30.57 13.27
N MET A 11 -6.14 29.81 14.10
CA MET A 11 -5.73 28.49 14.52
C MET A 11 -5.58 27.74 13.21
N ALA A 12 -4.32 27.54 12.81
CA ALA A 12 -4.00 26.78 11.61
C ALA A 12 -4.76 25.46 11.74
N ILE A 13 -5.54 25.13 10.72
CA ILE A 13 -6.29 23.87 10.70
C ILE A 13 -5.26 22.75 10.95
N PRO A 14 -5.49 21.89 11.94
CA PRO A 14 -4.52 20.85 12.27
C PRO A 14 -4.32 19.96 11.06
N LYS A 15 -3.06 19.79 10.63
CA LYS A 15 -2.70 18.92 9.51
C LYS A 15 -2.40 17.50 9.94
N ILE A 16 -2.05 17.32 11.22
CA ILE A 16 -1.71 16.05 11.84
C ILE A 16 -2.66 15.85 13.01
N GLN A 17 -3.28 14.69 13.07
CA GLN A 17 -4.09 14.26 14.20
C GLN A 17 -3.50 12.97 14.78
N LEU A 18 -3.51 12.90 16.10
CA LEU A 18 -2.99 11.76 16.86
C LEU A 18 -4.10 11.13 17.67
N PHE A 19 -4.21 9.81 17.58
CA PHE A 19 -5.13 9.02 18.39
C PHE A 19 -4.33 8.04 19.22
N LEU A 20 -4.74 7.88 20.49
CA LEU A 20 -4.13 6.92 21.38
C LEU A 20 -5.14 5.83 21.69
N THR A 21 -4.80 4.58 21.41
CA THR A 21 -5.68 3.45 21.74
C THR A 21 -5.73 3.23 23.25
N THR A 22 -6.76 2.49 23.70
CA THR A 22 -6.73 1.89 25.03
C THR A 22 -5.52 0.96 25.16
N LYS A 23 -5.08 0.76 26.40
CA LYS A 23 -3.96 -0.14 26.73
C LYS A 23 -4.26 -1.56 26.27
N LYS A 24 -3.29 -2.17 25.60
CA LYS A 24 -3.27 -3.56 25.15
C LYS A 24 -2.21 -4.33 25.92
N SER A 25 -2.30 -5.66 25.91
CA SER A 25 -1.29 -6.54 26.48
C SER A 25 -1.12 -7.77 25.58
N VAL A 26 0.12 -8.03 25.18
CA VAL A 26 0.50 -9.20 24.38
C VAL A 26 1.66 -9.87 25.08
N ASN A 27 1.53 -11.16 25.40
CA ASN A 27 2.57 -11.94 26.08
C ASN A 27 3.12 -11.27 27.36
N GLY A 28 2.27 -10.58 28.11
CA GLY A 28 2.65 -9.85 29.33
C GLY A 28 3.32 -8.49 29.08
N LEU A 29 3.50 -8.10 27.82
CA LEU A 29 3.97 -6.77 27.43
C LEU A 29 2.77 -5.85 27.25
N ALA A 30 2.61 -4.91 28.18
CA ALA A 30 1.61 -3.87 28.05
C ALA A 30 2.10 -2.76 27.12
N TYR A 31 1.20 -2.24 26.29
CA TYR A 31 1.49 -1.10 25.42
C TYR A 31 0.22 -0.33 25.02
N GLN A 32 0.42 0.85 24.44
CA GLN A 32 -0.62 1.62 23.76
C GLN A 32 -0.19 1.84 22.30
N GLN A 33 -1.14 2.06 21.40
CA GLN A 33 -0.83 2.42 20.02
C GLN A 33 -1.11 3.91 19.80
N LEU A 34 -0.11 4.63 19.28
CA LEU A 34 -0.24 5.99 18.80
C LEU A 34 -0.49 5.95 17.29
N GLU A 35 -1.70 6.29 16.88
CA GLU A 35 -2.10 6.35 15.47
C GLU A 35 -1.93 7.78 14.94
N ILE A 36 -1.23 7.88 13.80
CA ILE A 36 -0.99 9.12 13.08
C ILE A 36 -1.94 9.20 11.89
N GLU A 37 -2.71 10.28 11.83
CA GLU A 37 -3.51 10.64 10.67
C GLU A 37 -3.06 11.99 10.09
N ILE A 38 -2.75 12.00 8.80
CA ILE A 38 -2.52 13.24 8.04
C ILE A 38 -3.84 13.71 7.46
N LEU A 39 -4.32 14.88 7.89
CA LEU A 39 -5.64 15.40 7.54
C LEU A 39 -5.67 16.19 6.22
N THR A 40 -4.51 16.55 5.66
CA THR A 40 -4.46 17.25 4.38
C THR A 40 -4.99 16.36 3.25
N PRO A 41 -5.85 16.87 2.34
CA PRO A 41 -6.44 16.05 1.28
C PRO A 41 -5.41 15.40 0.34
N ASP A 42 -4.30 16.11 0.08
CA ASP A 42 -3.16 15.64 -0.70
C ASP A 42 -2.19 14.77 0.13
N ARG A 43 -2.45 14.60 1.43
CA ARG A 43 -1.62 13.90 2.41
C ARG A 43 -0.20 14.47 2.53
N VAL A 44 0.01 15.73 2.14
CA VAL A 44 1.30 16.41 2.23
C VAL A 44 1.39 17.20 3.53
N ILE A 45 2.52 17.04 4.22
CA ILE A 45 2.93 17.82 5.38
C ILE A 45 4.39 18.26 5.22
N ASN A 46 4.75 19.35 5.88
CA ASN A 46 6.10 19.93 5.86
C ASN A 46 6.75 19.84 7.24
N PRO A 47 8.09 19.89 7.35
CA PRO A 47 8.77 19.85 8.65
C PRO A 47 8.32 20.94 9.65
N ALA A 48 7.91 22.11 9.15
CA ALA A 48 7.39 23.19 10.00
C ALA A 48 6.06 22.82 10.71
N ASP A 49 5.33 21.81 10.21
CA ASP A 49 4.09 21.33 10.82
C ASP A 49 4.35 20.52 12.12
N LEU A 50 5.61 20.27 12.48
CA LEU A 50 5.99 19.74 13.79
C LEU A 50 5.92 20.80 14.91
N ILE A 51 5.96 22.09 14.57
CA ILE A 51 6.01 23.16 15.57
C ILE A 51 4.68 23.19 16.34
N GLY A 52 4.76 22.93 17.64
CA GLY A 52 3.58 22.90 18.53
C GLY A 52 2.76 21.61 18.42
N LEU A 53 3.27 20.58 17.73
CA LEU A 53 2.68 19.25 17.77
C LEU A 53 2.96 18.63 19.14
N GLU A 54 1.91 18.24 19.86
CA GLU A 54 2.04 17.64 21.20
C GLU A 54 1.50 16.21 21.19
N LEU A 55 2.09 15.34 22.02
CA LEU A 55 1.57 14.01 22.26
C LEU A 55 0.21 14.09 22.99
N PRO A 56 -0.70 13.12 22.77
CA PRO A 56 -1.92 13.02 23.56
C PRO A 56 -1.60 12.92 25.06
N SER A 57 -2.30 13.68 25.91
CA SER A 57 -2.04 13.73 27.36
C SER A 57 -2.22 12.40 28.11
N GLY A 58 -2.79 11.38 27.46
CA GLY A 58 -3.06 10.05 28.03
C GLY A 58 -1.97 9.00 27.79
N VAL A 59 -0.80 9.38 27.28
CA VAL A 59 0.33 8.44 27.08
C VAL A 59 0.86 7.96 28.44
N ASP A 60 0.77 6.65 28.69
CA ASP A 60 1.30 6.01 29.90
C ASP A 60 2.74 5.53 29.65
N THR A 61 3.69 6.31 30.16
CA THR A 61 5.14 6.06 30.02
C THR A 61 5.61 4.81 30.77
N SER A 62 4.79 4.21 31.64
CA SER A 62 5.13 2.96 32.33
C SER A 62 5.05 1.70 31.45
N ASN A 63 4.58 1.84 30.20
CA ASN A 63 4.42 0.77 29.23
C ASN A 63 5.17 1.08 27.92
N GLY A 64 5.04 0.21 26.93
CA GLY A 64 5.51 0.50 25.58
C GLY A 64 4.51 1.31 24.76
N VAL A 65 4.99 1.88 23.66
CA VAL A 65 4.13 2.51 22.64
C VAL A 65 4.46 1.99 21.25
N VAL A 66 3.43 1.64 20.48
CA VAL A 66 3.54 1.28 19.06
C VAL A 66 3.05 2.48 18.23
N ILE A 67 3.92 3.05 17.42
CA ILE A 67 3.57 4.12 16.47
C ILE A 67 3.03 3.49 15.19
N SER A 68 1.87 3.92 14.72
CA SER A 68 1.22 3.41 13.51
C SER A 68 0.64 4.57 12.69
N GLY A 69 0.54 4.39 11.37
CA GLY A 69 -0.06 5.38 10.47
C GLY A 69 0.80 5.68 9.24
N ARG A 70 0.20 6.32 8.23
CA ARG A 70 0.96 6.78 7.05
C ARG A 70 1.57 8.12 7.35
N ALA A 71 2.88 8.15 7.49
CA ALA A 71 3.61 9.36 7.80
C ALA A 71 5.03 9.30 7.22
N PRO A 72 5.63 10.46 6.92
CA PRO A 72 7.02 10.53 6.48
C PRO A 72 7.97 10.09 7.59
N ILE A 73 9.16 9.61 7.18
CA ILE A 73 10.18 9.06 8.08
C ILE A 73 10.55 10.04 9.21
N TRP A 74 10.66 11.33 8.91
CA TRP A 74 11.01 12.34 9.91
C TRP A 74 9.95 12.53 10.99
N LEU A 75 8.66 12.28 10.70
CA LEU A 75 7.59 12.35 11.69
C LEU A 75 7.65 11.14 12.63
N TYR A 76 7.96 9.96 12.08
CA TYR A 76 8.27 8.77 12.89
C TYR A 76 9.48 9.01 13.80
N ALA A 77 10.58 9.56 13.26
CA ALA A 77 11.78 9.86 14.05
C ALA A 77 11.48 10.86 15.19
N TYR A 78 10.67 11.88 14.90
CA TYR A 78 10.18 12.83 15.92
C TYR A 78 9.41 12.10 17.03
N PHE A 79 8.42 11.27 16.70
CA PHE A 79 7.66 10.56 17.73
C PHE A 79 8.47 9.52 18.50
N VAL A 80 9.44 8.85 17.86
CA VAL A 80 10.37 7.98 18.59
C VAL A 80 11.16 8.79 19.63
N ASN A 81 11.57 10.01 19.31
CA ASN A 81 12.22 10.91 20.26
C ASN A 81 11.26 11.36 21.37
N GLU A 82 10.05 11.81 21.05
CA GLU A 82 9.10 12.28 22.07
C GLU A 82 8.63 11.16 23.00
N LEU A 83 8.53 9.93 22.49
CA LEU A 83 8.11 8.75 23.25
C LEU A 83 9.28 8.02 23.93
N HIS A 84 10.51 8.54 23.86
CA HIS A 84 11.68 7.94 24.54
C HIS A 84 11.49 7.70 26.05
N PRO A 85 10.67 8.45 26.81
CA PRO A 85 10.46 8.17 28.24
C PRO A 85 9.65 6.89 28.51
N THR A 86 9.01 6.31 27.49
CA THR A 86 8.27 5.04 27.59
C THR A 86 9.23 3.85 27.79
N LYS A 87 8.75 2.70 28.24
CA LYS A 87 9.62 1.51 28.42
C LYS A 87 10.29 1.07 27.12
N TRP A 88 9.56 1.17 26.01
CA TRP A 88 10.03 0.85 24.67
C TRP A 88 9.10 1.48 23.62
N VAL A 89 9.66 1.76 22.45
CA VAL A 89 8.94 2.30 21.29
C VAL A 89 9.09 1.33 20.13
N ALA A 90 7.99 1.08 19.43
CA ALA A 90 7.95 0.25 18.24
C ALA A 90 7.27 0.96 17.07
N CYS A 91 7.63 0.62 15.84
CA CYS A 91 6.98 1.12 14.63
C CYS A 91 6.17 0.00 13.97
N TYR A 92 4.89 0.23 13.73
CA TYR A 92 4.00 -0.76 13.12
C TYR A 92 4.30 -0.93 11.61
N ASP A 93 4.48 -2.17 11.18
CA ASP A 93 4.59 -2.52 9.77
C ASP A 93 3.46 -3.50 9.37
N PRO A 94 2.53 -3.08 8.50
CA PRO A 94 1.38 -3.90 8.13
C PRO A 94 1.77 -5.15 7.31
N ARG A 95 2.97 -5.21 6.75
CA ARG A 95 3.47 -6.40 6.00
C ARG A 95 3.82 -7.57 6.90
N ILE A 96 4.00 -7.33 8.19
CA ILE A 96 4.28 -8.35 9.21
C ILE A 96 3.26 -8.32 10.35
N SER A 97 2.20 -7.52 10.21
CA SER A 97 1.14 -7.35 11.20
C SER A 97 1.64 -7.05 12.62
N GLY A 98 2.73 -6.29 12.77
CA GLY A 98 3.37 -6.12 14.07
C GLY A 98 4.19 -4.84 14.22
N GLY A 99 4.40 -4.46 15.49
CA GLY A 99 5.28 -3.36 15.88
C GLY A 99 6.73 -3.83 16.02
N VAL A 100 7.63 -3.31 15.21
CA VAL A 100 9.08 -3.56 15.33
C VAL A 100 9.66 -2.64 16.38
N VAL A 101 10.21 -3.18 17.46
CA VAL A 101 10.85 -2.40 18.53
C VAL A 101 12.08 -1.67 17.98
N VAL A 102 12.09 -0.35 18.09
CA VAL A 102 13.17 0.53 17.60
C VAL A 102 13.95 1.21 18.73
N ALA A 103 13.36 1.33 19.91
CA ALA A 103 14.01 1.86 21.11
C ALA A 103 13.49 1.13 22.36
N THR A 104 14.36 0.92 23.35
CA THR A 104 13.97 0.30 24.63
C THR A 104 14.90 0.74 25.76
N HIS A 105 14.30 1.00 26.93
CA HIS A 105 14.99 1.16 28.22
C HIS A 105 14.67 0.00 29.18
N SER A 106 14.02 -1.04 28.65
CA SER A 106 13.55 -2.20 29.40
C SER A 106 14.31 -3.45 28.97
N ASN A 107 14.51 -4.38 29.92
CA ASN A 107 14.99 -5.73 29.63
C ASN A 107 13.85 -6.69 29.17
N GLN A 108 12.62 -6.21 29.08
CA GLN A 108 11.46 -7.01 28.67
C GLN A 108 11.41 -7.25 27.15
N VAL A 109 12.08 -6.42 26.36
CA VAL A 109 12.12 -6.49 24.89
C VAL A 109 13.50 -6.15 24.34
N THR A 110 13.77 -6.58 23.11
CA THR A 110 15.01 -6.23 22.38
C THR A 110 14.71 -5.42 21.12
N ILE A 111 15.65 -4.58 20.70
CA ILE A 111 15.56 -3.89 19.41
C ILE A 111 15.46 -4.94 18.29
N GLY A 112 14.53 -4.71 17.35
CA GLY A 112 14.19 -5.63 16.27
C GLY A 112 13.17 -6.71 16.62
N GLN A 113 12.80 -6.86 17.90
CA GLN A 113 11.70 -7.73 18.30
C GLN A 113 10.39 -7.24 17.68
N ILE A 114 9.56 -8.17 17.20
CA ILE A 114 8.24 -7.88 16.65
C ILE A 114 7.18 -8.14 17.73
N ILE A 115 6.37 -7.12 18.02
CA ILE A 115 5.20 -7.21 18.89
C ILE A 115 3.97 -7.40 18.01
N THR A 116 3.41 -8.62 18.01
CA THR A 116 2.28 -9.01 17.15
C THR A 116 1.09 -9.41 18.01
N GLU A 117 -0.07 -8.83 17.73
CA GLU A 117 -1.33 -9.26 18.35
C GLU A 117 -1.75 -10.62 17.79
N SER A 118 -2.27 -11.51 18.65
CA SER A 118 -2.85 -12.78 18.23
C SER A 118 -4.00 -12.51 17.26
N GLN A 119 -3.89 -12.98 16.03
CA GLN A 119 -4.91 -12.74 15.01
C GLN A 119 -6.19 -13.51 15.33
N SER A 120 -7.35 -12.88 15.12
CA SER A 120 -8.64 -13.56 15.17
C SER A 120 -8.75 -14.58 14.03
N SER A 121 -9.30 -15.76 14.31
CA SER A 121 -9.34 -16.90 13.38
C SER A 121 -10.20 -16.69 12.13
N GLU A 122 -11.03 -15.64 12.09
CA GLU A 122 -11.95 -15.34 10.99
C GLU A 122 -11.65 -13.97 10.37
N VAL A 123 -10.53 -13.84 9.66
CA VAL A 123 -10.26 -12.64 8.85
C VAL A 123 -10.61 -12.91 7.39
N GLN A 124 -11.60 -12.18 6.88
CA GLN A 124 -11.86 -12.13 5.44
C GLN A 124 -10.73 -11.37 4.75
N LEU A 125 -9.97 -12.04 3.89
CA LEU A 125 -8.92 -11.41 3.12
C LEU A 125 -9.50 -10.44 2.09
N CYS A 126 -9.01 -9.20 2.07
CA CYS A 126 -9.39 -8.24 1.05
C CYS A 126 -8.90 -8.68 -0.35
N PRO A 127 -9.40 -8.05 -1.42
CA PRO A 127 -8.86 -8.25 -2.76
C PRO A 127 -7.38 -7.86 -2.83
N ALA A 128 -6.60 -8.68 -3.55
CA ALA A 128 -5.26 -8.34 -4.00
C ALA A 128 -5.23 -8.36 -5.53
N LEU A 129 -5.01 -7.18 -6.12
CA LEU A 129 -4.99 -6.94 -7.55
C LEU A 129 -3.56 -6.90 -8.04
N MET A 130 -3.16 -7.94 -8.76
CA MET A 130 -1.83 -8.03 -9.38
C MET A 130 -1.80 -7.34 -10.74
N ILE A 131 -0.86 -6.42 -10.95
CA ILE A 131 -0.62 -5.75 -12.24
C ILE A 131 0.48 -6.51 -12.98
N VAL A 132 0.17 -7.06 -14.15
CA VAL A 132 1.07 -7.92 -14.92
C VAL A 132 1.21 -7.47 -16.37
N GLY A 133 2.20 -8.00 -17.07
CA GLY A 133 2.55 -7.59 -18.43
C GLY A 133 4.06 -7.65 -18.69
N PRO A 134 4.48 -7.64 -19.97
CA PRO A 134 5.90 -7.70 -20.33
C PRO A 134 6.67 -6.49 -19.77
N PRO A 135 8.02 -6.53 -19.72
CA PRO A 135 8.83 -5.38 -19.33
C PRO A 135 8.48 -4.13 -20.14
N ASN A 136 8.58 -2.94 -19.53
CA ASN A 136 8.33 -1.64 -20.17
C ASN A 136 6.91 -1.42 -20.74
N SER A 137 5.92 -2.25 -20.38
CA SER A 137 4.54 -2.08 -20.87
C SER A 137 3.74 -0.96 -20.19
N GLY A 138 4.27 -0.32 -19.15
CA GLY A 138 3.59 0.71 -18.35
C GLY A 138 3.01 0.24 -17.01
N LYS A 139 3.29 -1.01 -16.59
CA LYS A 139 2.80 -1.58 -15.31
C LYS A 139 3.06 -0.67 -14.10
N SER A 140 4.32 -0.28 -13.90
CA SER A 140 4.75 0.50 -12.74
C SER A 140 4.12 1.89 -12.71
N VAL A 141 3.88 2.48 -13.88
CA VAL A 141 3.19 3.77 -14.06
C VAL A 141 1.70 3.61 -13.73
N LEU A 142 1.04 2.59 -14.29
CA LEU A 142 -0.38 2.32 -14.02
C LEU A 142 -0.63 1.97 -12.55
N SER A 143 0.20 1.10 -11.95
CA SER A 143 0.06 0.69 -10.55
C SER A 143 0.18 1.88 -9.60
N HIS A 144 1.12 2.80 -9.89
CA HIS A 144 1.27 4.04 -9.17
C HIS A 144 0.07 4.98 -9.36
N ALA A 145 -0.39 5.19 -10.60
CA ALA A 145 -1.54 6.06 -10.89
C ALA A 145 -2.83 5.54 -10.22
N LEU A 146 -3.08 4.22 -10.29
CA LEU A 146 -4.17 3.56 -9.58
C LEU A 146 -4.07 3.77 -8.08
N PHE A 147 -2.89 3.55 -7.51
CA PHE A 147 -2.65 3.72 -6.09
C PHE A 147 -2.90 5.16 -5.63
N GLN A 148 -2.31 6.15 -6.29
CA GLN A 148 -2.48 7.57 -5.94
C GLN A 148 -3.95 8.00 -6.00
N THR A 149 -4.66 7.60 -7.06
CA THR A 149 -6.09 7.93 -7.24
C THR A 149 -6.94 7.30 -6.13
N LEU A 150 -6.80 6.00 -5.90
CA LEU A 150 -7.62 5.28 -4.92
C LEU A 150 -7.27 5.63 -3.47
N LEU A 151 -6.02 6.03 -3.20
CA LEU A 151 -5.57 6.41 -1.86
C LEU A 151 -6.26 7.69 -1.36
N GLN A 152 -6.58 8.62 -2.26
CA GLN A 152 -7.35 9.83 -1.93
C GLN A 152 -8.75 9.50 -1.42
N GLU A 153 -9.35 8.43 -1.94
CA GLU A 153 -10.69 7.97 -1.58
C GLU A 153 -10.69 7.02 -0.37
N ASN A 154 -9.64 6.22 -0.23
CA ASN A 154 -9.55 5.19 0.81
C ASN A 154 -8.11 5.00 1.31
N SER A 155 -7.87 5.42 2.55
CA SER A 155 -6.57 5.32 3.23
C SER A 155 -6.10 3.88 3.50
N GLN A 156 -6.95 2.88 3.29
CA GLN A 156 -6.64 1.46 3.45
C GLN A 156 -6.25 0.75 2.14
N VAL A 157 -6.05 1.48 1.03
CA VAL A 157 -5.48 0.93 -0.21
C VAL A 157 -3.96 0.89 -0.13
N TYR A 158 -3.31 -0.24 -0.37
CA TYR A 158 -1.85 -0.38 -0.28
C TYR A 158 -1.22 -0.79 -1.62
N LEU A 159 -0.06 -0.22 -1.97
CA LEU A 159 0.74 -0.64 -3.13
C LEU A 159 1.96 -1.43 -2.66
N GLN A 160 1.97 -2.72 -2.95
CA GLN A 160 3.10 -3.62 -2.67
C GLN A 160 3.92 -3.80 -3.95
N ARG A 161 5.13 -3.22 -3.98
CA ARG A 161 6.14 -3.53 -4.98
C ARG A 161 6.81 -4.85 -4.62
N ALA A 162 6.73 -5.83 -5.49
CA ALA A 162 7.31 -7.17 -5.33
C ALA A 162 8.28 -7.46 -6.48
N ASN A 163 9.24 -6.56 -6.63
CA ASN A 163 10.33 -6.61 -7.59
C ASN A 163 11.69 -6.36 -6.90
N TRP A 164 12.75 -6.90 -7.48
CA TRP A 164 14.14 -6.74 -7.04
C TRP A 164 14.99 -6.04 -8.11
N ASP A 165 14.35 -5.55 -9.16
CA ASP A 165 14.99 -5.00 -10.37
C ASP A 165 15.48 -3.57 -10.21
N GLY A 166 15.46 -3.04 -8.98
CA GLY A 166 15.89 -1.68 -8.65
C GLY A 166 14.81 -0.63 -8.82
N GLU A 167 13.59 -0.96 -9.27
CA GLU A 167 12.50 0.01 -9.35
C GLU A 167 11.86 0.32 -7.99
N GLY A 168 11.36 1.54 -7.83
CA GLY A 168 10.51 1.94 -6.72
C GLY A 168 9.62 3.13 -7.10
N ASN A 169 8.86 3.66 -6.14
CA ASN A 169 8.07 4.87 -6.39
C ASN A 169 8.97 6.07 -6.77
N TRP A 170 10.15 6.16 -6.16
CA TRP A 170 11.18 7.17 -6.48
C TRP A 170 11.56 7.19 -7.96
N THR A 171 11.54 6.04 -8.64
CA THR A 171 11.89 5.93 -10.06
C THR A 171 10.86 6.68 -10.93
N ILE A 172 9.60 6.72 -10.50
CA ILE A 172 8.52 7.45 -11.17
C ILE A 172 8.51 8.92 -10.74
N GLU A 173 8.76 9.18 -9.45
CA GLU A 173 8.71 10.52 -8.85
C GLU A 173 9.89 11.41 -9.26
N LEU A 174 11.02 10.84 -9.70
CA LEU A 174 12.21 11.59 -10.12
C LEU A 174 11.95 12.52 -11.32
N GLY A 175 11.06 12.12 -12.24
CA GLY A 175 10.72 12.88 -13.43
C GLY A 175 11.79 12.94 -14.54
N ASP A 176 12.99 12.39 -14.30
CA ASP A 176 14.07 12.23 -15.28
C ASP A 176 14.26 10.74 -15.58
N GLU A 177 13.81 10.31 -16.77
CA GLU A 177 13.85 8.91 -17.22
C GLU A 177 15.29 8.39 -17.35
N GLY A 178 16.22 9.22 -17.83
CA GLY A 178 17.61 8.82 -18.02
C GLY A 178 18.31 8.55 -16.69
N GLN A 179 18.12 9.45 -15.71
CA GLN A 179 18.65 9.23 -14.36
C GLN A 179 17.96 8.07 -13.65
N ALA A 180 16.65 7.93 -13.81
CA ALA A 180 15.89 6.84 -13.22
C ALA A 180 16.42 5.48 -13.68
N GLU A 181 16.72 5.31 -14.97
CA GLU A 181 17.26 4.07 -15.52
C GLU A 181 18.70 3.79 -15.01
N ILE A 182 19.55 4.81 -14.95
CA ILE A 182 20.91 4.69 -14.39
C ILE A 182 20.84 4.21 -12.93
N MET A 183 19.98 4.84 -12.13
CA MET A 183 19.81 4.49 -10.72
C MET A 183 19.17 3.12 -10.52
N LYS A 184 18.25 2.73 -11.39
CA LYS A 184 17.63 1.40 -11.36
C LYS A 184 18.68 0.32 -11.57
N VAL A 185 19.56 0.50 -12.56
CA VAL A 185 20.68 -0.43 -12.80
C VAL A 185 21.62 -0.48 -11.61
N SER A 186 21.95 0.65 -10.98
CA SER A 186 22.86 0.67 -9.83
C SER A 186 22.27 0.06 -8.55
N ASN A 187 20.94 0.09 -8.40
CA ASN A 187 20.23 -0.42 -7.23
C ASN A 187 19.59 -1.80 -7.46
N LYS A 188 19.83 -2.41 -8.62
CA LYS A 188 19.30 -3.73 -8.96
C LYS A 188 19.87 -4.77 -8.01
N GLY A 189 18.99 -5.49 -7.32
CA GLY A 189 19.36 -6.60 -6.46
C GLY A 189 19.45 -7.92 -7.24
N GLU A 190 19.72 -8.98 -6.49
CA GLU A 190 19.71 -10.35 -6.99
C GLU A 190 18.48 -11.10 -6.47
N LEU A 191 17.93 -11.99 -7.29
CA LEU A 191 16.83 -12.85 -6.87
C LEU A 191 17.35 -13.89 -5.88
N THR A 192 16.80 -13.89 -4.67
CA THR A 192 17.11 -14.90 -3.64
C THR A 192 15.99 -15.94 -3.57
N GLN A 193 16.31 -17.13 -3.06
CA GLN A 193 15.34 -18.22 -2.91
C GLN A 193 14.11 -17.84 -2.05
N GLY A 194 14.29 -16.94 -1.07
CA GLY A 194 13.24 -16.50 -0.17
C GLY A 194 12.39 -15.32 -0.67
N PHE A 195 12.76 -14.69 -1.78
CA PHE A 195 12.17 -13.42 -2.21
C PHE A 195 10.66 -13.50 -2.44
N PHE A 196 10.19 -14.46 -3.24
CA PHE A 196 8.77 -14.58 -3.55
C PHE A 196 7.94 -15.03 -2.36
N SER A 197 8.47 -15.92 -1.52
CA SER A 197 7.81 -16.35 -0.29
C SER A 197 7.66 -15.20 0.70
N TYR A 198 8.69 -14.35 0.83
CA TYR A 198 8.63 -13.14 1.65
C TYR A 198 7.51 -12.20 1.17
N HIS A 199 7.46 -11.89 -0.13
CA HIS A 199 6.42 -11.03 -0.67
C HIS A 199 5.02 -11.65 -0.59
N ALA A 200 4.89 -12.96 -0.79
CA ALA A 200 3.61 -13.67 -0.64
C ALA A 200 3.08 -13.53 0.79
N GLN A 201 3.92 -13.75 1.80
CA GLN A 201 3.53 -13.55 3.20
C GLN A 201 3.17 -12.09 3.48
N ALA A 202 3.96 -11.14 3.01
CA ALA A 202 3.65 -9.72 3.15
C ALA A 202 2.30 -9.34 2.52
N ILE A 203 1.99 -9.87 1.34
CA ILE A 203 0.69 -9.65 0.68
C ILE A 203 -0.44 -10.24 1.52
N LEU A 204 -0.29 -11.44 2.07
CA LEU A 204 -1.30 -12.05 2.93
C LEU A 204 -1.55 -11.23 4.21
N GLU A 205 -0.50 -10.76 4.88
CA GLU A 205 -0.63 -9.88 6.05
C GLU A 205 -1.31 -8.55 5.70
N LEU A 206 -0.92 -7.93 4.58
CA LEU A 206 -1.59 -6.72 4.08
C LEU A 206 -3.08 -6.97 3.81
N ARG A 207 -3.42 -8.09 3.17
CA ARG A 207 -4.82 -8.44 2.84
C ARG A 207 -5.70 -8.65 4.07
N ARG A 208 -5.12 -8.92 5.24
CA ARG A 208 -5.88 -9.04 6.50
C ARG A 208 -6.27 -7.71 7.12
N GLN A 209 -5.61 -6.62 6.72
CA GLN A 209 -5.76 -5.31 7.37
C GLN A 209 -6.21 -4.20 6.41
N LYS A 210 -6.04 -4.41 5.10
CA LYS A 210 -6.30 -3.41 4.05
C LYS A 210 -7.63 -3.67 3.37
N SER A 211 -8.13 -2.67 2.64
CA SER A 211 -9.35 -2.81 1.82
C SER A 211 -9.04 -3.31 0.40
N LEU A 212 -7.82 -3.02 -0.09
CA LEU A 212 -7.30 -3.46 -1.38
C LEU A 212 -5.77 -3.42 -1.32
N VAL A 213 -5.13 -4.47 -1.84
CA VAL A 213 -3.69 -4.51 -2.08
C VAL A 213 -3.44 -4.52 -3.58
N ILE A 214 -2.82 -3.47 -4.12
CA ILE A 214 -2.30 -3.45 -5.48
C ILE A 214 -0.91 -4.08 -5.42
N VAL A 215 -0.67 -5.12 -6.20
CA VAL A 215 0.59 -5.86 -6.24
C VAL A 215 1.24 -5.62 -7.58
N ASP A 216 2.43 -5.02 -7.56
CA ASP A 216 3.24 -4.79 -8.76
C ASP A 216 4.42 -5.76 -8.78
N ILE A 217 4.57 -6.49 -9.88
CA ILE A 217 5.57 -7.55 -10.03
C ILE A 217 6.44 -7.31 -11.25
N GLY A 218 7.66 -7.86 -11.23
CA GLY A 218 8.55 -7.82 -12.39
C GLY A 218 7.91 -8.44 -13.64
N GLY A 219 8.20 -7.87 -14.82
CA GLY A 219 7.46 -8.13 -16.07
C GLY A 219 7.71 -9.45 -16.79
N MET A 220 8.42 -10.41 -16.19
CA MET A 220 8.69 -11.71 -16.80
C MET A 220 7.75 -12.78 -16.23
N VAL A 221 7.18 -13.64 -17.08
CA VAL A 221 6.48 -14.85 -16.62
C VAL A 221 7.51 -15.84 -16.08
N GLN A 222 7.42 -16.20 -14.80
CA GLN A 222 8.41 -17.00 -14.10
C GLN A 222 7.71 -17.95 -13.11
N PRO A 223 7.89 -19.28 -13.20
CA PRO A 223 7.26 -20.24 -12.28
C PRO A 223 7.52 -19.95 -10.80
N GLU A 224 8.66 -19.37 -10.46
CA GLU A 224 9.07 -19.03 -9.10
C GLU A 224 8.14 -18.00 -8.44
N LYS A 225 7.33 -17.25 -9.23
CA LYS A 225 6.32 -16.31 -8.74
C LYS A 225 5.06 -16.97 -8.21
N GLN A 226 4.94 -18.29 -8.31
CA GLN A 226 3.79 -19.06 -7.83
C GLN A 226 3.29 -18.62 -6.44
N PRO A 227 4.16 -18.41 -5.42
CA PRO A 227 3.69 -17.96 -4.10
C PRO A 227 2.96 -16.60 -4.12
N ILE A 228 3.40 -15.67 -4.97
CA ILE A 228 2.73 -14.36 -5.12
C ILE A 228 1.37 -14.52 -5.79
N LEU A 229 1.28 -15.36 -6.82
CA LEU A 229 0.01 -15.63 -7.50
C LEU A 229 -1.01 -16.18 -6.52
N GLU A 230 -0.61 -17.15 -5.68
CA GLU A 230 -1.47 -17.75 -4.66
C GLU A 230 -1.88 -16.76 -3.56
N ALA A 231 -1.04 -15.75 -3.29
CA ALA A 231 -1.36 -14.67 -2.36
C ALA A 231 -2.30 -13.61 -2.95
N CYS A 232 -2.47 -13.56 -4.28
CA CYS A 232 -3.34 -12.61 -4.98
C CYS A 232 -4.75 -13.18 -5.20
N SER A 233 -5.69 -12.35 -5.65
CA SER A 233 -7.05 -12.81 -6.02
C SER A 233 -7.51 -12.36 -7.40
N HIS A 234 -7.00 -11.22 -7.86
CA HIS A 234 -7.33 -10.64 -9.15
C HIS A 234 -6.07 -10.25 -9.90
N TYR A 235 -6.17 -10.11 -11.22
CA TYR A 235 -5.10 -9.54 -12.02
C TYR A 235 -5.61 -8.64 -13.14
N LEU A 236 -4.72 -7.75 -13.56
CA LEU A 236 -4.89 -6.83 -14.68
C LEU A 236 -3.65 -6.93 -15.57
N ILE A 237 -3.84 -7.14 -16.87
CA ILE A 237 -2.76 -7.19 -17.85
C ILE A 237 -2.56 -5.82 -18.49
N VAL A 238 -1.32 -5.36 -18.64
CA VAL A 238 -0.94 -4.22 -19.48
C VAL A 238 0.11 -4.67 -20.48
N SER A 239 -0.19 -4.61 -21.77
CA SER A 239 0.73 -5.05 -22.83
C SER A 239 0.40 -4.38 -24.16
N SER A 240 1.40 -4.06 -24.96
CA SER A 240 1.21 -3.68 -26.38
C SER A 240 1.28 -4.89 -27.32
N ASN A 241 1.61 -6.08 -26.78
CA ASN A 241 1.80 -7.32 -27.51
C ASN A 241 0.72 -8.35 -27.11
N SER A 242 -0.12 -8.76 -28.06
CA SER A 242 -1.19 -9.74 -27.87
C SER A 242 -0.69 -11.12 -27.45
N ASP A 243 0.48 -11.55 -27.93
CA ASP A 243 1.03 -12.87 -27.59
C ASP A 243 1.45 -12.92 -26.12
N GLU A 244 1.95 -11.81 -25.58
CA GLU A 244 2.27 -11.68 -24.16
C GLU A 244 0.98 -11.67 -23.30
N VAL A 245 -0.12 -11.09 -23.80
CA VAL A 245 -1.42 -11.15 -23.11
C VAL A 245 -1.86 -12.61 -22.92
N ILE A 246 -1.72 -13.45 -23.96
CA ILE A 246 -2.05 -14.88 -23.88
C ILE A 246 -1.20 -15.57 -22.81
N LYS A 247 0.13 -15.36 -22.82
CA LYS A 247 1.04 -15.95 -21.83
C LYS A 247 0.69 -15.55 -20.39
N TRP A 248 0.33 -14.29 -20.16
CA TRP A 248 -0.08 -13.81 -18.84
C TRP A 248 -1.44 -14.36 -18.41
N HIS A 249 -2.38 -14.55 -19.34
CA HIS A 249 -3.63 -15.26 -19.05
C HIS A 249 -3.36 -16.70 -18.60
N GLU A 250 -2.57 -17.47 -19.34
CA GLU A 250 -2.22 -18.85 -18.98
C GLU A 250 -1.55 -18.89 -17.59
N PHE A 251 -0.63 -17.96 -17.34
CA PHE A 251 0.10 -17.91 -16.08
C PHE A 251 -0.78 -17.56 -14.88
N CYS A 252 -1.70 -16.60 -15.01
CA CYS A 252 -2.51 -16.13 -13.87
C CYS A 252 -3.84 -16.88 -13.72
N ARG A 253 -4.55 -17.14 -14.82
CA ARG A 253 -5.87 -17.79 -14.82
C ARG A 253 -5.72 -19.30 -14.76
N ASP A 254 -4.95 -19.89 -15.68
CA ASP A 254 -5.04 -21.34 -15.87
C ASP A 254 -4.25 -22.11 -14.80
N ARG A 255 -3.20 -21.49 -14.24
CA ARG A 255 -2.41 -22.11 -13.15
C ARG A 255 -3.00 -21.93 -11.76
N VAL A 256 -3.61 -20.77 -11.45
CA VAL A 256 -3.96 -20.38 -10.06
C VAL A 256 -5.41 -19.85 -9.95
N ASN A 257 -6.17 -19.83 -11.05
CA ASN A 257 -7.56 -19.40 -11.11
C ASN A 257 -7.81 -17.98 -10.58
N LEU A 258 -6.87 -17.06 -10.84
CA LEU A 258 -7.06 -15.65 -10.53
C LEU A 258 -8.14 -15.04 -11.44
N SER A 259 -8.90 -14.10 -10.90
CA SER A 259 -9.94 -13.40 -11.66
C SER A 259 -9.38 -12.24 -12.47
N THR A 260 -9.56 -12.25 -13.78
CA THR A 260 -9.20 -11.11 -14.64
C THR A 260 -10.17 -9.97 -14.40
N ILE A 261 -9.66 -8.77 -14.11
CA ILE A 261 -10.52 -7.58 -14.04
C ILE A 261 -10.43 -6.72 -15.29
N ALA A 262 -9.24 -6.67 -15.92
CA ALA A 262 -9.03 -5.91 -17.13
C ALA A 262 -7.80 -6.36 -17.93
N VAL A 263 -7.82 -6.05 -19.23
CA VAL A 263 -6.70 -6.12 -20.16
C VAL A 263 -6.56 -4.76 -20.82
N ILE A 264 -5.37 -4.17 -20.73
CA ILE A 264 -5.04 -2.88 -21.33
C ILE A 264 -4.03 -3.13 -22.44
N HIS A 265 -4.47 -2.87 -23.67
CA HIS A 265 -3.62 -2.78 -24.85
C HIS A 265 -2.88 -1.44 -24.80
N SER A 266 -1.62 -1.45 -24.34
CA SER A 266 -0.85 -0.23 -24.15
C SER A 266 -0.33 0.33 -25.47
N THR A 267 -0.40 1.65 -25.62
CA THR A 267 0.09 2.36 -26.81
C THR A 267 0.98 3.53 -26.40
N LEU A 268 1.78 4.05 -27.33
CA LEU A 268 2.55 5.30 -27.13
C LEU A 268 1.75 6.56 -27.48
N GLN A 269 0.54 6.39 -28.01
CA GLN A 269 -0.33 7.49 -28.39
C GLN A 269 -1.34 7.77 -27.28
N THR A 270 -1.68 9.03 -27.07
CA THR A 270 -2.71 9.40 -26.11
C THR A 270 -4.09 8.96 -26.61
N CYS A 271 -4.62 7.86 -26.09
CA CYS A 271 -5.93 7.33 -26.46
C CYS A 271 -6.63 6.65 -25.27
N GLU A 272 -7.96 6.61 -25.31
CA GLU A 272 -8.82 5.80 -24.42
C GLU A 272 -9.96 5.23 -25.26
N GLU A 273 -9.88 3.94 -25.55
CA GLU A 273 -10.92 3.24 -26.29
C GLU A 273 -11.30 1.98 -25.53
N VAL A 274 -12.58 1.83 -25.21
CA VAL A 274 -13.11 0.63 -24.57
C VAL A 274 -13.52 -0.34 -25.65
N ASN A 275 -12.80 -1.45 -25.74
CA ASN A 275 -13.01 -2.49 -26.75
C ASN A 275 -14.11 -3.46 -26.28
N GLN A 276 -14.14 -3.76 -24.98
CA GLN A 276 -15.10 -4.68 -24.36
C GLN A 276 -15.29 -4.33 -22.88
N SER A 277 -16.49 -4.54 -22.34
CA SER A 277 -16.77 -4.36 -20.91
C SER A 277 -17.06 -5.66 -20.15
N GLN A 278 -17.35 -6.79 -20.82
CA GLN A 278 -17.65 -8.09 -20.21
C GLN A 278 -17.01 -9.23 -21.00
N PRO A 279 -16.51 -10.30 -20.34
CA PRO A 279 -16.61 -10.59 -18.91
C PRO A 279 -15.62 -9.79 -18.02
N TYR A 280 -14.59 -9.22 -18.64
CA TYR A 280 -13.65 -8.26 -18.04
C TYR A 280 -13.53 -7.04 -18.94
N LEU A 281 -12.98 -5.94 -18.41
CA LEU A 281 -12.74 -4.72 -19.21
C LEU A 281 -11.56 -4.96 -20.16
N GLU A 282 -11.75 -4.72 -21.44
CA GLU A 282 -10.66 -4.70 -22.43
C GLU A 282 -10.62 -3.33 -23.08
N MET A 283 -9.46 -2.69 -23.10
CA MET A 283 -9.33 -1.34 -23.62
C MET A 283 -7.97 -1.07 -24.25
N THR A 284 -7.94 -0.19 -25.23
CA THR A 284 -6.71 0.40 -25.77
C THR A 284 -6.44 1.72 -25.06
N CYS A 285 -5.32 1.81 -24.34
CA CYS A 285 -5.00 2.99 -23.55
C CYS A 285 -3.51 3.29 -23.53
N GLY A 286 -3.16 4.54 -23.76
CA GLY A 286 -1.79 5.04 -23.74
C GLY A 286 -1.78 6.56 -23.71
N ALA A 287 -0.64 7.24 -23.53
CA ALA A 287 0.67 6.65 -23.27
C ALA A 287 0.90 6.46 -21.76
N TRP A 288 1.52 5.33 -21.37
CA TRP A 288 1.90 5.01 -19.99
C TRP A 288 3.40 5.28 -19.77
N LEU A 289 3.80 6.54 -19.89
CA LEU A 289 5.21 6.96 -19.87
C LEU A 289 5.61 7.47 -18.48
N MET A 290 6.84 7.16 -18.08
CA MET A 290 7.40 7.65 -16.81
C MET A 290 7.55 9.18 -16.86
N GLY A 291 7.35 9.85 -15.73
CA GLY A 291 7.36 11.31 -15.63
C GLY A 291 6.14 12.02 -16.23
N GLN A 292 5.27 11.33 -16.97
CA GLN A 292 4.01 11.88 -17.47
C GLN A 292 2.86 11.44 -16.57
N SER A 293 2.25 12.40 -15.87
CA SER A 293 1.05 12.11 -15.08
C SER A 293 -0.15 11.93 -16.01
N ARG A 294 -0.76 10.74 -15.95
CA ARG A 294 -2.00 10.42 -16.65
C ARG A 294 -3.06 10.01 -15.62
N ALA A 295 -4.26 10.55 -15.77
CA ALA A 295 -5.41 10.07 -15.02
C ALA A 295 -5.72 8.61 -15.40
N VAL A 296 -6.09 7.80 -14.41
CA VAL A 296 -6.57 6.44 -14.70
C VAL A 296 -7.93 6.54 -15.39
N PRO A 297 -8.16 5.81 -16.50
CA PRO A 297 -9.44 5.85 -17.19
C PRO A 297 -10.63 5.50 -16.28
N ASP A 298 -11.75 6.20 -16.43
CA ASP A 298 -12.90 6.07 -15.54
C ASP A 298 -13.50 4.66 -15.53
N GLU A 299 -13.58 3.99 -16.68
CA GLU A 299 -14.10 2.61 -16.77
C GLU A 299 -13.20 1.61 -16.02
N LEU A 300 -11.88 1.84 -16.05
CA LEU A 300 -10.94 1.04 -15.28
C LEU A 300 -11.09 1.32 -13.78
N LEU A 301 -11.20 2.58 -13.38
CA LEU A 301 -11.44 2.95 -11.98
C LEU A 301 -12.74 2.35 -11.46
N LYS A 302 -13.85 2.41 -12.21
CA LYS A 302 -15.12 1.77 -11.86
C LYS A 302 -14.95 0.27 -11.60
N ARG A 303 -14.21 -0.41 -12.49
CA ARG A 303 -13.93 -1.84 -12.36
C ARG A 303 -13.11 -2.13 -11.10
N VAL A 304 -12.04 -1.38 -10.82
CA VAL A 304 -11.21 -1.58 -9.62
C VAL A 304 -12.00 -1.24 -8.34
N ARG A 305 -12.80 -0.17 -8.33
CA ARG A 305 -13.66 0.22 -7.20
C ARG A 305 -14.69 -0.86 -6.87
N SER A 306 -15.17 -1.62 -7.85
CA SER A 306 -16.08 -2.76 -7.58
C SER A 306 -15.46 -3.84 -6.68
N LEU A 307 -14.14 -3.98 -6.67
CA LEU A 307 -13.44 -4.89 -5.75
C LEU A 307 -13.57 -4.44 -4.29
N LEU A 308 -13.57 -3.14 -4.04
CA LEU A 308 -13.68 -2.55 -2.70
C LEU A 308 -15.06 -2.74 -2.08
N LEU A 309 -16.11 -2.87 -2.90
CA LEU A 309 -17.50 -3.01 -2.45
C LEU A 309 -17.88 -4.45 -2.06
N GLY A 310 -17.00 -5.42 -2.32
CA GLY A 310 -17.25 -6.85 -2.12
C GLY A 310 -18.20 -7.43 -3.17
N SER A 311 -17.87 -8.62 -3.68
CA SER A 311 -18.78 -9.39 -4.53
C SER A 311 -20.15 -9.53 -3.85
N PRO A 312 -21.29 -9.35 -4.56
CA PRO A 312 -22.59 -9.63 -3.99
C PRO A 312 -22.58 -11.05 -3.45
N LYS A 313 -22.97 -11.21 -2.17
CA LYS A 313 -23.16 -12.52 -1.56
C LYS A 313 -24.02 -13.34 -2.53
N LYS A 314 -23.51 -14.47 -3.03
CA LYS A 314 -24.38 -15.50 -3.61
C LYS A 314 -25.33 -15.90 -2.49
N GLU A 315 -26.55 -15.39 -2.56
CA GLU A 315 -27.69 -15.88 -1.80
C GLU A 315 -27.73 -17.39 -2.02
N ARG A 316 -27.40 -18.16 -0.97
CA ARG A 316 -27.70 -19.58 -0.96
C ARG A 316 -29.22 -19.66 -1.03
N MET A 317 -29.76 -19.95 -2.20
CA MET A 317 -31.11 -20.49 -2.34
C MET A 317 -31.20 -21.67 -1.37
N ARG A 318 -31.93 -21.48 -0.28
CA ARG A 318 -32.54 -22.59 0.43
C ARG A 318 -33.64 -23.09 -0.48
N GLU A 319 -33.34 -24.08 -1.29
CA GLU A 319 -34.37 -24.93 -1.88
C GLU A 319 -35.03 -25.66 -0.72
N ASN A 320 -36.32 -25.36 -0.52
CA ASN A 320 -37.20 -26.13 0.34
C ASN A 320 -37.50 -27.47 -0.35
N ILE A 321 -36.97 -28.57 0.19
CA ILE A 321 -37.63 -29.88 0.24
C ILE A 321 -37.35 -30.47 1.62
#